data_AF-A0A6I6L8Z9-F1
#
_entry.id   AF-A0A6I6L8Z9-F1
#
_cell.length_a   1.000
_cell.length_b   1.000
_cell.length_c   1.000
_cell.angle_alpha   90.00
_cell.angle_beta   90.00
_cell.angle_gamma   90.00
#
_symmetry.space_group_name_H-M   'P 1'
#
loop_
_entity.id
_entity.type
_entity.pdbx_description
1 polymer ?
#
loop_
_entity_poly.entity_id
_entity_poly.type
_entity_poly.pdbx_seq_one_letter_code
_entity_poly.pdbx_strand_id
1 'polypeptide(L)'
;MLIVEQAPNCQTLRVPVVKVFDGDGFLTKIEFPRHRETAEMTVRFGFIDAPEIGQLGGVEARDFLTSIIGGKSVDLVILTKMDTGGIVDKYGRIVAVPFLPGKSIPSPWVARATLPRNIELEMVVNGWAWVLDRYCPDEIYNHALRDAQQHQRGIWARDDNIHPWEYKKQRYRAKRQKAHRPEQPTLFHHASLREYCPSACGGREVIRSGKFGNFVGCSNFPNCRHSRKISNTVQSPVQTL
;
A
#
# COMPACT_ATOMS: atom_id res chain seq x y z
N MET A 1 -0.39 -9.25 16.71
CA MET A 1 -0.53 -8.71 18.07
C MET A 1 0.60 -7.72 18.28
N LEU A 2 0.26 -6.52 18.74
CA LEU A 2 1.22 -5.48 19.14
C LEU A 2 1.06 -5.38 20.66
N ILE A 3 2.14 -5.48 21.42
CA ILE A 3 2.10 -5.36 22.89
C ILE A 3 2.67 -3.99 23.26
N VAL A 4 1.95 -3.25 24.11
CA VAL A 4 2.53 -2.18 24.92
C VAL A 4 3.19 -2.86 26.11
N GLU A 5 4.50 -2.71 26.27
CA GLU A 5 5.24 -3.33 27.39
C GLU A 5 4.63 -2.84 28.72
N GLN A 6 3.95 -3.74 29.44
CA GLN A 6 3.30 -3.46 30.72
C GLN A 6 4.34 -3.47 31.85
N ALA A 7 5.07 -2.37 32.02
CA ALA A 7 5.83 -2.07 33.24
C ALA A 7 6.02 -0.54 33.40
N PRO A 8 6.16 0.01 34.63
CA PRO A 8 5.74 1.37 35.02
C PRO A 8 6.60 2.54 34.48
N ASN A 9 7.48 2.28 33.51
CA ASN A 9 8.44 3.23 32.99
C ASN A 9 8.40 3.27 31.45
N CYS A 10 7.25 2.97 30.81
CA CYS A 10 7.10 2.89 29.35
C CYS A 10 7.84 4.06 28.69
N GLN A 11 9.01 3.77 28.12
CA GLN A 11 9.99 4.77 27.77
C GLN A 11 9.52 5.45 26.49
N THR A 12 8.71 6.49 26.62
CA THR A 12 8.21 7.23 25.47
C THR A 12 9.34 7.99 24.82
N LEU A 13 9.43 7.92 23.49
CA LEU A 13 10.38 8.73 22.74
C LEU A 13 9.69 10.02 22.31
N ARG A 14 10.11 11.16 22.87
CA ARG A 14 9.63 12.47 22.43
C ARG A 14 10.30 12.86 21.13
N VAL A 15 9.51 13.15 20.10
CA VAL A 15 10.02 13.52 18.78
C VAL A 15 9.26 14.69 18.15
N PRO A 16 9.92 15.53 17.33
CA PRO A 16 9.25 16.58 16.58
C PRO A 16 8.51 16.02 15.36
N VAL A 17 7.31 16.54 15.09
CA VAL A 17 6.56 16.22 13.86
C VAL A 17 7.01 17.14 12.74
N VAL A 18 7.79 16.60 11.80
CA VAL A 18 8.35 17.36 10.67
C VAL A 18 7.32 17.51 9.56
N LYS A 19 6.63 16.41 9.20
CA LYS A 19 5.65 16.40 8.10
C LYS A 19 4.63 15.28 8.28
N VAL A 20 3.35 15.59 8.17
CA VAL A 20 2.29 14.59 8.10
C VAL A 20 2.13 14.11 6.64
N PHE A 21 1.99 12.80 6.44
CA PHE A 21 1.85 12.21 5.10
C PHE A 21 0.38 12.09 4.68
N ASP A 22 -0.38 11.34 5.47
CA ASP A 22 -1.79 11.00 5.35
C ASP A 22 -2.43 11.12 6.75
N GLY A 23 -3.46 10.33 7.08
CA GLY A 23 -4.11 10.36 8.40
C GLY A 23 -3.52 9.41 9.44
N ASP A 24 -2.47 8.64 9.13
CA ASP A 24 -1.93 7.62 10.03
C ASP A 24 -0.39 7.49 9.96
N GLY A 25 0.30 8.49 9.40
CA GLY A 25 1.75 8.52 9.36
C GLY A 25 2.37 9.92 9.27
N PHE A 26 3.57 10.04 9.83
CA PHE A 26 4.35 11.28 9.78
C PHE A 26 5.86 11.05 9.75
N LEU A 27 6.60 12.05 9.27
CA LEU A 27 8.05 12.14 9.28
C LEU A 27 8.53 12.78 10.58
N THR A 28 9.55 12.19 11.19
CA THR A 28 10.23 12.71 12.36
C THR A 28 11.74 12.76 12.18
N LYS A 29 12.42 13.48 13.06
CA LYS A 29 13.88 13.51 13.21
C LYS A 29 14.25 13.03 14.60
N ILE A 30 15.14 12.05 14.68
CA ILE A 30 15.67 11.54 15.95
C ILE A 30 17.15 11.85 16.00
N GLU A 31 17.56 12.54 17.06
CA GLU A 31 18.95 12.84 17.35
C GLU A 31 19.57 11.70 18.16
N PHE A 32 20.76 11.26 17.77
CA PHE A 32 21.54 10.26 18.48
C PHE A 32 22.76 10.94 19.12
N PRO A 33 22.68 11.33 20.42
CA PRO A 33 23.73 12.14 21.06
C PRO A 33 25.10 11.47 21.04
N ARG A 34 25.11 10.14 21.13
CA ARG A 34 26.36 9.33 21.13
C ARG A 34 27.10 9.39 19.79
N HIS A 35 26.40 9.62 18.69
CA HIS A 35 26.98 9.60 17.34
C HIS A 35 26.95 10.99 16.67
N ARG A 36 26.38 12.01 17.33
CA ARG A 36 26.13 13.35 16.76
C ARG A 36 25.45 13.28 15.39
N GLU A 37 24.55 12.31 15.24
CA GLU A 37 23.84 12.04 14.00
C GLU A 37 22.35 12.33 14.20
N THR A 38 21.72 12.85 13.15
CA THR A 38 20.26 13.00 13.10
C THR A 38 19.74 12.09 12.00
N ALA A 39 18.83 11.18 12.33
CA ALA A 39 18.17 10.35 11.34
C ALA A 39 16.73 10.82 11.12
N GLU A 40 16.33 10.89 9.85
CA GLU A 40 14.93 11.01 9.48
C GLU A 40 14.27 9.64 9.50
N MET A 41 13.14 9.54 10.18
CA MET A 41 12.41 8.29 10.36
C MET A 41 10.93 8.51 10.09
N THR A 42 10.29 7.53 9.45
CA THR A 42 8.84 7.55 9.25
C THR A 42 8.17 6.79 10.37
N VAL A 43 7.15 7.40 10.97
CA VAL A 43 6.26 6.79 11.96
C VAL A 43 4.96 6.41 11.28
N ARG A 44 4.49 5.19 11.55
CA ARG A 44 3.18 4.66 11.15
C ARG A 44 2.39 4.33 12.41
N PHE A 45 1.13 4.72 12.44
CA PHE A 45 0.25 4.42 13.55
C PHE A 45 -0.03 2.91 13.59
N GLY A 46 -0.26 2.42 14.81
CA GLY A 46 -0.31 1.00 15.12
C GLY A 46 -1.68 0.38 14.86
N PHE A 47 -2.73 1.01 15.37
CA PHE A 47 -4.05 0.38 15.48
C PHE A 47 -5.09 0.96 14.52
N ILE A 48 -4.71 1.93 13.69
CA ILE A 48 -5.62 2.58 12.75
C ILE A 48 -5.10 2.52 11.31
N ASP A 49 -6.01 2.74 10.36
CA ASP A 49 -5.72 2.86 8.92
C ASP A 49 -6.57 4.01 8.37
N ALA A 50 -5.92 5.11 8.00
CA ALA A 50 -6.60 6.29 7.46
C ALA A 50 -6.81 6.16 5.94
N PRO A 51 -7.79 6.87 5.36
CA PRO A 51 -7.94 6.93 3.91
C PRO A 51 -6.65 7.41 3.24
N GLU A 52 -6.28 6.76 2.14
CA GLU A 52 -5.12 7.16 1.35
C GLU A 52 -5.32 8.59 0.81
N ILE A 53 -4.25 9.33 0.54
CA ILE A 53 -4.36 10.74 0.11
C ILE A 53 -5.22 10.97 -1.15
N GLY A 54 -5.31 9.97 -2.03
CA GLY A 54 -6.16 10.01 -3.24
C GLY A 54 -7.53 9.35 -3.07
N GLN A 55 -7.84 8.86 -1.88
CA GLN A 55 -9.12 8.31 -1.49
C GLN A 55 -10.00 9.44 -0.95
N LEU A 56 -11.32 9.31 -1.09
CA LEU A 56 -12.26 10.22 -0.45
C LEU A 56 -12.02 10.27 1.06
N GLY A 57 -11.96 11.49 1.63
CA GLY A 57 -11.62 11.73 3.03
C GLY A 57 -10.12 11.72 3.35
N GLY A 58 -9.24 11.39 2.39
CA GLY A 58 -7.80 11.29 2.64
C GLY A 58 -7.10 12.62 2.86
N VAL A 59 -7.53 13.67 2.14
CA VAL A 59 -7.00 15.03 2.32
C VAL A 59 -7.46 15.60 3.66
N GLU A 60 -8.75 15.40 3.97
CA GLU A 60 -9.39 15.86 5.19
C GLU A 60 -8.80 15.17 6.43
N ALA A 61 -8.58 13.84 6.37
CA ALA A 61 -7.92 13.10 7.44
C ALA A 61 -6.49 13.60 7.70
N ARG A 62 -5.71 13.84 6.64
CA ARG A 62 -4.36 14.42 6.74
C ARG A 62 -4.40 15.81 7.37
N ASP A 63 -5.31 16.67 6.93
CA ASP A 63 -5.40 18.05 7.40
C ASP A 63 -5.86 18.10 8.86
N PHE A 64 -6.78 17.23 9.24
CA PHE A 64 -7.18 17.04 10.63
C PHE A 64 -5.99 16.59 11.49
N LEU A 65 -5.25 15.55 11.09
CA LEU A 65 -4.06 15.12 11.82
C LEU A 65 -3.02 16.24 11.92
N THR A 66 -2.77 16.95 10.81
CA THR A 66 -1.86 18.11 10.76
C THR A 66 -2.29 19.22 11.72
N SER A 67 -3.58 19.49 11.85
CA SER A 67 -4.09 20.48 12.82
C SER A 67 -3.81 20.08 14.28
N ILE A 68 -3.77 18.78 14.56
CA ILE A 68 -3.50 18.27 15.91
C ILE A 68 -2.01 18.27 16.22
N ILE A 69 -1.17 17.75 15.32
CA ILE A 69 0.25 17.46 15.63
C ILE A 69 1.27 18.26 14.80
N GLY A 70 0.86 18.98 13.76
CA GLY A 70 1.76 19.71 12.87
C GLY A 70 2.60 20.75 13.62
N GLY A 71 3.92 20.67 13.47
CA GLY A 71 4.87 21.57 14.13
C GLY A 71 5.00 21.37 15.65
N LYS A 72 4.39 20.31 16.22
CA LYS A 72 4.48 19.97 17.64
C LYS A 72 5.43 18.80 17.86
N SER A 73 5.76 18.56 19.13
CA SER A 73 6.42 17.32 19.55
C SER A 73 5.40 16.37 20.17
N VAL A 74 5.53 15.08 19.85
CA VAL A 74 4.68 14.00 20.36
C VAL A 74 5.53 12.98 21.11
N ASP A 75 4.93 12.34 22.10
CA ASP A 75 5.51 11.24 22.85
C ASP A 75 5.10 9.92 22.18
N LEU A 76 6.07 9.13 21.72
CA LEU A 76 5.81 7.88 21.02
C LEU A 76 5.89 6.68 21.95
N VAL A 77 4.81 5.91 21.99
CA VAL A 77 4.80 4.54 22.52
C VAL A 77 5.09 3.59 21.35
N ILE A 78 6.32 3.09 21.28
CA ILE A 78 6.76 2.20 20.19
C ILE A 78 6.14 0.82 20.38
N LEU A 79 5.59 0.28 19.29
CA LEU A 79 4.98 -1.04 19.25
C LEU A 79 5.93 -2.05 18.63
N THR A 80 6.15 -3.17 19.31
CA THR A 80 6.95 -4.29 18.80
C THR A 80 6.04 -5.35 18.18
N LYS A 81 6.50 -5.94 17.07
CA LYS A 81 5.85 -7.14 16.53
C LYS A 81 6.23 -8.36 17.36
N MET A 82 5.25 -9.11 17.86
CA MET A 82 5.52 -10.30 18.68
C MET A 82 6.32 -11.40 17.97
N ASP A 83 6.17 -11.54 16.66
CA ASP A 83 6.77 -12.62 15.87
C ASP A 83 8.27 -12.42 15.61
N THR A 84 8.71 -11.17 15.57
CA THR A 84 10.04 -10.77 15.09
C THR A 84 10.79 -9.89 16.07
N GLY A 85 10.13 -9.37 17.11
CA GLY A 85 10.69 -8.35 18.01
C GLY A 85 10.99 -7.02 17.30
N GLY A 86 10.66 -6.90 16.00
CA GLY A 86 11.00 -5.74 15.19
C GLY A 86 10.11 -4.55 15.50
N ILE A 87 10.74 -3.40 15.78
CA ILE A 87 10.11 -2.08 15.90
C ILE A 87 9.83 -1.44 14.53
N VAL A 88 10.49 -1.95 13.48
CA VAL A 88 10.40 -1.46 12.11
C VAL A 88 9.54 -2.42 11.29
N ASP A 89 8.59 -1.87 10.52
CA ASP A 89 7.85 -2.66 9.57
C ASP A 89 8.67 -3.03 8.33
N LYS A 90 8.11 -3.85 7.43
CA LYS A 90 8.82 -4.29 6.21
C LYS A 90 9.15 -3.15 5.23
N TYR A 91 8.64 -1.95 5.50
CA TYR A 91 8.83 -0.75 4.69
C TYR A 91 9.77 0.26 5.34
N GLY A 92 10.40 -0.07 6.47
CA GLY A 92 11.35 0.83 7.14
C GLY A 92 10.70 1.84 8.09
N ARG A 93 9.42 1.66 8.48
CA ARG A 93 8.68 2.60 9.34
C ARG A 93 8.63 2.11 10.78
N ILE A 94 8.79 3.03 11.73
CA ILE A 94 8.54 2.76 13.15
C ILE A 94 7.03 2.64 13.35
N VAL A 95 6.58 1.55 13.98
CA VAL A 95 5.16 1.41 14.37
C VAL A 95 5.00 1.92 15.79
N ALA A 96 4.15 2.92 16.00
CA ALA A 96 3.99 3.55 17.31
C ALA A 96 2.63 4.22 17.49
N VAL A 97 2.19 4.38 18.74
CA VAL A 97 1.05 5.22 19.12
C VAL A 97 1.59 6.59 19.57
N PRO A 98 1.22 7.70 18.90
CA PRO A 98 1.62 9.03 19.34
C PRO A 98 0.67 9.58 20.39
N PHE A 99 1.25 10.29 21.36
CA PHE A 99 0.54 11.03 22.38
C PHE A 99 0.96 12.50 22.39
N LEU A 100 0.00 13.40 22.60
CA LEU A 100 0.30 14.77 23.01
C LEU A 100 0.32 14.84 24.54
N PRO A 101 1.21 15.66 25.14
CA PRO A 101 1.17 15.91 26.57
C PRO A 101 -0.20 16.44 26.98
N GLY A 102 -0.70 15.93 28.11
CA GLY A 102 -2.06 16.20 28.54
C GLY A 102 -2.32 17.67 28.83
N LYS A 103 -3.59 18.06 28.80
CA LYS A 103 -4.03 19.32 29.41
C LYS A 103 -4.28 19.06 30.89
N SER A 104 -3.81 19.95 31.76
CA SER A 104 -4.14 19.87 33.18
C SER A 104 -5.64 20.01 33.34
N ILE A 105 -6.31 18.98 33.84
CA ILE A 105 -7.74 19.04 34.15
C ILE A 105 -7.87 19.66 35.55
N PRO A 106 -8.56 20.80 35.70
CA PRO A 106 -8.93 21.28 37.02
C PRO A 106 -9.95 20.30 37.60
N SER A 107 -9.53 19.46 38.55
CA SER A 107 -10.44 18.60 39.30
C SER A 107 -10.45 19.06 40.77
N PRO A 108 -11.62 19.39 41.34
CA PRO A 108 -11.73 19.69 42.76
C PRO A 108 -11.46 18.48 43.66
N TRP A 109 -11.55 17.26 43.10
CA TRP A 109 -11.59 16.01 43.87
C TRP A 109 -10.37 15.10 43.63
N VAL A 110 -9.51 15.42 42.66
CA VAL A 110 -8.33 14.63 42.31
C VAL A 110 -7.15 15.59 42.08
N ALA A 111 -5.97 15.25 42.62
CA ALA A 111 -4.73 15.98 42.32
C ALA A 111 -4.58 16.14 40.81
N ARG A 112 -4.31 17.36 40.31
CA ARG A 112 -4.20 17.74 38.89
C ARG A 112 -3.69 16.58 38.02
N ALA A 113 -4.61 15.83 37.43
CA ALA A 113 -4.27 14.72 36.55
C ALA A 113 -4.10 15.29 35.14
N THR A 114 -2.87 15.22 34.64
CA THR A 114 -2.56 15.56 33.25
C THR A 114 -2.61 14.26 32.46
N LEU A 115 -3.74 14.00 31.80
CA LEU A 115 -3.91 12.78 31.01
C LEU A 115 -3.41 13.01 29.57
N PRO A 116 -2.44 12.21 29.07
CA PRO A 116 -1.94 12.34 27.72
C PRO A 116 -3.05 12.07 26.70
N ARG A 117 -3.03 12.80 25.59
CA ARG A 117 -4.04 12.65 24.53
C ARG A 117 -3.54 11.64 23.51
N ASN A 118 -4.21 10.50 23.40
CA ASN A 118 -3.95 9.50 22.38
C ASN A 118 -4.40 10.02 21.00
N ILE A 119 -3.47 10.18 20.07
CA ILE A 119 -3.75 10.76 18.76
C ILE A 119 -4.48 9.78 17.84
N GLU A 120 -4.26 8.48 17.97
CA GLU A 120 -5.02 7.49 17.20
C GLU A 120 -6.51 7.53 17.55
N LEU A 121 -6.84 7.65 18.85
CA LEU A 121 -8.24 7.79 19.28
C LEU A 121 -8.87 9.10 18.81
N GLU A 122 -8.11 10.19 18.76
CA GLU A 122 -8.59 11.46 18.19
C GLU A 122 -8.94 11.30 16.70
N MET A 123 -8.15 10.54 15.93
CA MET A 123 -8.46 10.21 14.54
C MET A 123 -9.75 9.38 14.43
N VAL A 124 -9.89 8.35 15.26
CA VAL A 124 -11.05 7.44 15.21
C VAL A 124 -12.34 8.14 15.63
N VAL A 125 -12.35 8.84 16.77
CA VAL A 125 -13.56 9.49 17.32
C VAL A 125 -14.08 10.60 16.41
N ASN A 126 -13.21 11.24 15.62
CA ASN A 126 -13.61 12.24 14.63
C ASN A 126 -13.93 11.64 13.25
N GLY A 127 -13.85 10.31 13.11
CA GLY A 127 -14.23 9.60 11.90
C GLY A 127 -13.21 9.70 10.76
N TRP A 128 -11.92 9.85 11.07
CA TRP A 128 -10.87 10.00 10.07
C TRP A 128 -10.02 8.75 9.85
N ALA A 129 -10.31 7.65 10.56
CA ALA A 129 -9.61 6.39 10.37
C ALA A 129 -10.47 5.17 10.75
N TRP A 130 -10.11 4.04 10.15
CA TRP A 130 -10.60 2.71 10.53
C TRP A 130 -9.79 2.15 11.70
N VAL A 131 -10.38 1.26 12.49
CA VAL A 131 -9.67 0.48 13.52
C VAL A 131 -9.23 -0.86 12.93
N LEU A 132 -8.00 -1.27 13.22
CA LEU A 132 -7.40 -2.51 12.73
C LEU A 132 -7.58 -3.65 13.73
N ASP A 133 -8.73 -4.33 13.65
CA ASP A 133 -9.10 -5.46 14.51
C ASP A 133 -8.05 -6.57 14.58
N ARG A 134 -7.28 -6.77 13.50
CA ARG A 134 -6.19 -7.77 13.42
C ARG A 134 -5.10 -7.59 14.47
N TYR A 135 -4.99 -6.40 15.06
CA TYR A 135 -4.01 -6.09 16.10
C TYR A 135 -4.61 -6.13 17.50
N CYS A 136 -5.92 -6.40 17.62
CA CYS A 136 -6.70 -6.48 18.86
C CYS A 136 -6.42 -5.27 19.79
N PRO A 137 -6.71 -4.04 19.35
CA PRO A 137 -6.56 -2.88 20.21
C PRO A 137 -7.54 -2.92 21.40
N ASP A 138 -7.26 -2.12 22.42
CA ASP A 138 -8.14 -1.95 23.58
C ASP A 138 -9.58 -1.59 23.17
N GLU A 139 -10.55 -1.99 23.98
CA GLU A 139 -11.98 -1.81 23.71
C GLU A 139 -12.37 -0.35 23.41
N ILE A 140 -11.62 0.62 23.95
CA ILE A 140 -11.81 2.04 23.71
C ILE A 140 -11.77 2.42 22.23
N TYR A 141 -10.97 1.75 21.40
CA TYR A 141 -10.93 1.99 19.95
C TYR A 141 -12.25 1.57 19.29
N ASN A 142 -12.79 0.42 19.67
CA ASN A 142 -14.06 -0.08 19.15
C ASN A 142 -15.24 0.77 19.60
N HIS A 143 -15.17 1.33 20.82
CA HIS A 143 -16.16 2.29 21.29
C HIS A 143 -16.09 3.60 20.48
N ALA A 144 -14.89 4.16 20.29
CA ALA A 144 -14.68 5.37 19.50
C ALA A 144 -15.13 5.20 18.04
N LEU A 145 -14.88 4.03 17.44
CA LEU A 145 -15.30 3.72 16.08
C LEU A 145 -16.83 3.70 15.95
N ARG A 146 -17.51 2.99 16.87
CA ARG A 146 -18.98 2.94 16.91
C ARG A 146 -19.59 4.33 17.11
N ASP A 147 -19.02 5.14 17.99
CA ASP A 147 -19.45 6.52 18.22
C ASP A 147 -19.33 7.38 16.94
N ALA A 148 -18.20 7.29 16.23
CA ALA A 148 -17.99 8.03 14.99
C ALA A 148 -18.94 7.58 13.87
N GLN A 149 -19.21 6.28 13.77
CA GLN A 149 -20.15 5.70 12.80
C GLN A 149 -21.60 6.12 13.08
N GLN A 150 -22.06 5.98 14.33
CA GLN A 150 -23.43 6.33 14.72
C GLN A 150 -23.72 7.82 14.47
N HIS A 151 -22.73 8.69 14.67
CA HIS A 151 -22.84 10.13 14.46
C HIS A 151 -22.38 10.59 13.08
N GLN A 152 -22.10 9.66 12.16
CA GLN A 152 -21.76 9.97 10.76
C GLN A 152 -20.60 10.99 10.64
N ARG A 153 -19.57 10.87 11.48
CA ARG A 153 -18.43 11.80 11.49
C ARG A 153 -17.40 11.43 10.41
N GLY A 154 -16.73 12.44 9.85
CA GLY A 154 -15.65 12.25 8.89
C GLY A 154 -16.07 11.36 7.71
N ILE A 155 -15.34 10.27 7.48
CA ILE A 155 -15.61 9.33 6.39
C ILE A 155 -16.92 8.54 6.56
N TRP A 156 -17.53 8.56 7.75
CA TRP A 156 -18.82 7.91 8.03
C TRP A 156 -20.02 8.79 7.66
N ALA A 157 -19.79 10.02 7.19
CA ALA A 157 -20.85 10.90 6.67
C ALA A 157 -21.50 10.37 5.38
N ARG A 158 -20.95 9.30 4.81
CA ARG A 158 -21.37 8.71 3.54
C ARG A 158 -21.33 7.19 3.62
N ASP A 159 -22.22 6.55 2.87
CA ASP A 159 -22.34 5.09 2.82
C ASP A 159 -21.40 4.42 1.79
N ASP A 160 -20.71 5.22 0.97
CA ASP A 160 -19.81 4.75 -0.09
C ASP A 160 -18.33 4.69 0.33
N ASN A 161 -18.04 4.82 1.62
CA ASN A 161 -16.68 4.73 2.11
C ASN A 161 -16.16 3.28 2.04
N ILE A 162 -14.88 3.14 1.68
CA ILE A 162 -14.23 1.84 1.54
C ILE A 162 -12.99 1.80 2.42
N HIS A 163 -12.61 0.60 2.86
CA HIS A 163 -11.37 0.44 3.62
C HIS A 163 -10.15 0.80 2.73
N PRO A 164 -9.09 1.44 3.27
CA PRO A 164 -7.90 1.82 2.49
C PRO A 164 -7.24 0.65 1.73
N TRP A 165 -7.23 -0.54 2.32
CA TRP A 165 -6.80 -1.78 1.66
C TRP A 165 -7.59 -2.11 0.38
N GLU A 166 -8.92 -1.96 0.40
CA GLU A 166 -9.76 -2.21 -0.78
C GLU A 166 -9.52 -1.14 -1.85
N TYR A 167 -9.36 0.13 -1.46
CA TYR A 167 -8.96 1.21 -2.36
C TYR A 167 -7.62 0.89 -3.07
N LYS A 168 -6.60 0.47 -2.31
CA LYS A 168 -5.29 0.05 -2.86
C LYS A 168 -5.45 -1.09 -3.88
N LYS A 169 -6.22 -2.12 -3.52
CA LYS A 169 -6.47 -3.30 -4.38
C LYS A 169 -7.15 -2.91 -5.70
N GLN A 170 -8.15 -2.03 -5.66
CA GLN A 170 -8.81 -1.50 -6.86
C GLN A 170 -7.82 -0.76 -7.76
N ARG A 171 -6.96 0.10 -7.19
CA ARG A 171 -5.92 0.80 -7.97
C ARG A 171 -4.89 -0.12 -8.60
N TYR A 172 -4.45 -1.16 -7.89
CA TYR A 172 -3.53 -2.15 -8.46
C TYR A 172 -4.17 -2.90 -9.64
N ARG A 173 -5.44 -3.28 -9.54
CA ARG A 173 -6.19 -3.92 -10.64
C ARG A 173 -6.31 -2.99 -11.85
N ALA A 174 -6.71 -1.74 -11.65
CA ALA A 174 -6.84 -0.75 -12.72
C ALA A 174 -5.50 -0.46 -13.42
N LYS A 175 -4.40 -0.36 -12.65
CA LYS A 175 -3.04 -0.21 -13.22
C LYS A 175 -2.65 -1.40 -14.10
N ARG A 176 -2.93 -2.63 -13.66
CA ARG A 176 -2.64 -3.84 -14.45
C ARG A 176 -3.46 -3.91 -15.74
N GLN A 177 -4.73 -3.51 -15.70
CA GLN A 177 -5.58 -3.45 -16.90
C GLN A 177 -5.08 -2.40 -17.90
N LYS A 178 -4.68 -1.21 -17.42
CA LYS A 178 -4.07 -0.17 -18.26
C LYS A 178 -2.69 -0.55 -18.80
N ALA A 179 -1.94 -1.37 -18.06
CA ALA A 179 -0.64 -1.89 -18.49
C ALA A 179 -0.74 -3.03 -19.52
N HIS A 180 -1.96 -3.50 -19.84
CA HIS A 180 -2.19 -4.35 -20.99
C HIS A 180 -1.97 -3.51 -22.26
N ARG A 181 -0.70 -3.44 -22.68
CA ARG A 181 -0.27 -2.91 -23.98
C ARG A 181 -1.17 -3.56 -25.06
N PRO A 182 -1.66 -2.82 -26.08
CA PRO A 182 -2.25 -3.48 -27.24
C PRO A 182 -1.24 -4.53 -27.70
N GLU A 183 -1.68 -5.78 -27.91
CA GLU A 183 -0.81 -6.86 -28.38
C GLU A 183 0.05 -6.29 -29.50
N GLN A 184 1.37 -6.18 -29.28
CA GLN A 184 2.23 -5.77 -30.36
C GLN A 184 2.01 -6.81 -31.45
N PRO A 185 1.68 -6.40 -32.68
CA PRO A 185 1.70 -7.35 -33.78
C PRO A 185 3.04 -8.05 -33.72
N THR A 186 3.03 -9.34 -33.42
CA THR A 186 4.26 -10.12 -33.42
C THR A 186 4.86 -9.98 -34.82
N LEU A 187 6.18 -10.09 -34.95
CA LEU A 187 6.89 -10.11 -36.24
C LEU A 187 6.37 -11.18 -37.22
N PHE A 188 5.39 -11.99 -36.80
CA PHE A 188 4.67 -12.99 -37.56
C PHE A 188 3.28 -12.51 -37.98
N HIS A 189 3.10 -11.21 -38.26
CA HIS A 189 1.96 -10.78 -39.07
C HIS A 189 2.05 -11.51 -40.41
N HIS A 190 1.02 -12.32 -40.67
CA HIS A 190 0.87 -13.25 -41.77
C HIS A 190 1.28 -12.67 -43.13
N ALA A 191 2.52 -12.91 -43.54
CA ALA A 191 2.86 -13.10 -44.94
C ALA A 191 2.65 -14.58 -45.26
N SER A 192 1.40 -14.90 -45.60
CA SER A 192 0.94 -16.05 -46.38
C SER A 192 1.92 -17.21 -46.63
N LEU A 193 1.73 -18.30 -45.87
CA LEU A 193 1.68 -19.64 -46.46
C LEU A 193 0.34 -20.25 -46.03
N ARG A 194 -0.65 -20.22 -46.93
CA ARG A 194 -1.97 -20.84 -46.74
C ARG A 194 -1.91 -22.36 -46.96
N GLU A 195 -0.82 -23.00 -46.57
CA GLU A 195 -0.64 -24.45 -46.74
C GLU A 195 -1.02 -25.17 -45.45
N TYR A 196 -1.90 -26.16 -45.60
CA TYR A 196 -2.23 -27.10 -44.54
C TYR A 196 -1.01 -27.94 -44.21
N CYS A 197 -0.84 -28.27 -42.93
CA CYS A 197 0.22 -29.17 -42.51
C CYS A 197 0.03 -30.54 -43.18
N PRO A 198 1.04 -31.07 -43.90
CA PRO A 198 0.93 -32.33 -44.65
C PRO A 198 0.78 -33.56 -43.73
N SER A 199 1.03 -33.43 -42.43
CA SER A 199 0.84 -34.52 -41.46
C SER A 199 -0.63 -34.80 -41.10
N ALA A 200 -1.60 -34.29 -41.87
CA ALA A 200 -3.05 -34.48 -41.66
C ALA A 200 -3.54 -34.15 -40.23
N CYS A 201 -2.83 -33.26 -39.53
CA CYS A 201 -3.14 -32.92 -38.13
C CYS A 201 -4.14 -31.76 -37.97
N GLY A 202 -4.70 -31.26 -39.09
CA GLY A 202 -5.57 -30.09 -39.14
C GLY A 202 -4.87 -28.74 -38.88
N GLY A 203 -3.57 -28.74 -38.55
CA GLY A 203 -2.78 -27.54 -38.32
C GLY A 203 -2.35 -26.84 -39.62
N ARG A 204 -1.85 -25.60 -39.48
CA ARG A 204 -1.29 -24.81 -40.59
C ARG A 204 0.23 -24.74 -40.49
N GLU A 205 0.89 -24.58 -41.63
CA GLU A 205 2.32 -24.27 -41.65
C GLU A 205 2.56 -22.81 -41.23
N VAL A 206 3.49 -22.59 -40.30
CA VAL A 206 3.89 -21.26 -39.80
C VAL A 206 5.41 -21.15 -39.75
N ILE A 207 5.94 -19.95 -39.97
CA ILE A 207 7.39 -19.72 -39.82
C ILE A 207 7.72 -19.62 -38.33
N ARG A 208 8.69 -20.41 -37.89
CA ARG A 208 9.23 -20.42 -36.52
C ARG A 208 10.74 -20.14 -36.57
N SER A 209 11.28 -19.56 -35.51
CA SER A 209 12.71 -19.31 -35.37
C SER A 209 13.35 -20.40 -34.50
N GLY A 210 14.46 -20.97 -34.97
CA GLY A 210 15.27 -21.93 -34.21
C GLY A 210 16.74 -21.52 -34.18
N LYS A 211 17.57 -22.32 -33.49
CA LYS A 211 19.02 -22.07 -33.35
C LYS A 211 19.75 -21.88 -34.69
N PHE A 212 19.25 -22.50 -35.76
CA PHE A 212 19.85 -22.49 -37.10
C PHE A 212 19.13 -21.56 -38.08
N GLY A 213 18.32 -20.62 -37.58
CA GLY A 213 17.52 -19.70 -38.39
C GLY A 213 16.04 -20.08 -38.47
N ASN A 214 15.32 -19.41 -39.36
CA ASN A 214 13.89 -19.60 -39.53
C ASN A 214 13.58 -20.90 -40.30
N PHE A 215 12.53 -21.59 -39.89
CA PHE A 215 12.02 -22.81 -40.51
C PHE A 215 10.49 -22.78 -40.54
N VAL A 216 9.88 -23.54 -41.44
CA VAL A 216 8.43 -23.73 -41.45
C VAL A 216 8.11 -24.90 -40.52
N GLY A 217 7.19 -24.72 -39.59
CA GLY A 217 6.73 -25.75 -38.66
C GLY A 217 5.20 -25.74 -38.49
N CYS A 218 4.63 -26.82 -37.98
CA CYS A 218 3.19 -26.90 -37.75
C CYS A 218 2.74 -25.99 -36.59
N SER A 219 1.56 -25.36 -36.72
CA SER A 219 0.90 -24.62 -35.64
C SER A 219 0.60 -25.49 -34.41
N ASN A 220 0.38 -26.80 -34.61
CA ASN A 220 -0.04 -27.73 -33.56
C ASN A 220 1.14 -28.40 -32.81
N PHE A 221 2.37 -27.94 -32.98
CA PHE A 221 3.49 -28.39 -32.15
C PHE A 221 3.21 -28.10 -30.66
N PRO A 222 3.52 -29.01 -29.71
CA PRO A 222 4.36 -30.22 -29.83
C PRO A 222 3.64 -31.46 -30.37
N ASN A 223 2.31 -31.40 -30.50
CA ASN A 223 1.48 -32.54 -30.89
C ASN A 223 1.64 -32.91 -32.38
N CYS A 224 2.09 -31.96 -33.21
CA CYS A 224 2.58 -32.22 -34.55
C CYS A 224 3.99 -31.65 -34.71
N ARG A 225 4.97 -32.54 -34.98
CA ARG A 225 6.40 -32.19 -35.09
C ARG A 225 6.87 -31.94 -36.52
N HIS A 226 5.95 -31.77 -37.47
CA HIS A 226 6.29 -31.43 -38.84
C HIS A 226 7.07 -30.13 -38.92
N SER A 227 8.18 -30.17 -39.66
CA SER A 227 9.02 -29.02 -39.93
C SER A 227 9.76 -29.19 -41.26
N ARG A 228 10.03 -28.07 -41.94
CA ARG A 228 10.82 -28.02 -43.18
C ARG A 228 11.60 -26.72 -43.26
N LYS A 229 12.66 -26.70 -44.06
CA LYS A 229 13.44 -25.49 -44.32
C LYS A 229 12.62 -24.53 -45.20
N ILE A 230 12.86 -23.23 -45.03
CA ILE A 230 12.30 -22.22 -45.93
C ILE A 230 13.09 -22.29 -47.24
N SER A 231 12.44 -22.62 -48.35
CA SER A 231 13.02 -22.50 -49.69
C SER A 231 12.79 -21.09 -50.22
N ASN A 232 13.84 -20.41 -50.69
CA ASN A 232 13.80 -19.05 -51.23
C ASN A 232 13.09 -18.98 -52.60
N THR A 233 11.78 -19.23 -52.62
CA THR A 233 10.96 -19.09 -53.82
C THR A 233 9.65 -18.36 -53.52
N VAL A 234 9.74 -17.17 -52.94
CA VAL A 234 8.68 -16.15 -53.08
C VAL A 234 9.38 -14.81 -53.24
N GLN A 235 9.40 -14.34 -54.49
CA GLN A 235 9.83 -13.00 -54.87
C GLN A 235 8.94 -11.97 -54.17
N SER A 236 9.58 -10.94 -53.62
CA SER A 236 8.96 -9.71 -53.14
C SER A 236 8.02 -9.12 -54.21
N PRO A 237 6.80 -8.66 -53.89
CA PRO A 237 6.14 -7.70 -54.76
C PRO A 237 6.92 -6.40 -54.68
N VAL A 238 7.48 -6.02 -55.83
CA VAL A 238 8.14 -4.75 -56.10
C VAL A 238 7.19 -3.60 -55.73
N GLN A 239 7.64 -2.68 -54.87
CA GLN A 239 7.10 -1.33 -54.79
C GLN A 239 7.78 -0.50 -55.89
N THR A 240 7.00 0.12 -56.79
CA THR A 240 7.41 1.42 -57.38
C THR A 240 6.17 2.23 -57.78
N LEU A 241 6.09 3.42 -57.17
CA LEU A 241 5.46 4.70 -57.55
C LEU A 241 4.02 4.71 -58.10
#